data_AF-E6TZD2-F1
#
_entry.id   AF-E6TZD2-F1
#
_cell.length_a   1.000
_cell.length_b   1.000
_cell.length_c   1.000
_cell.angle_alpha   90.00
_cell.angle_beta   90.00
_cell.angle_gamma   90.00
#
_symmetry.space_group_name_H-M   'P 1'
#
loop_
_entity.id
_entity.type
_entity.pdbx_description
1 polymer ?
#
loop_
_entity_poly.entity_id
_entity_poly.type
_entity_poly.pdbx_seq_one_letter_code
_entity_poly.pdbx_strand_id
1 'polypeptide(L)' 'MNNYKKFEASFDVFILLFGVIVIISSLLNVFDTDRAHMYAIIGAILSIGSGYRLYKVKKLTEKK' A
#
# COMPACT_ATOMS: atom_id res chain seq x y z
N MET A 1 5.47 22.46 2.17
CA MET A 1 5.13 21.27 1.37
C MET A 1 3.77 21.50 0.71
N ASN A 2 3.68 21.49 -0.63
CA ASN A 2 2.40 21.69 -1.35
C ASN A 2 1.32 20.77 -0.77
N ASN A 3 0.11 21.29 -0.55
CA ASN A 3 -1.03 20.51 -0.04
C ASN A 3 -1.29 19.24 -0.87
N TYR A 4 -1.07 19.32 -2.19
CA TYR A 4 -1.11 18.18 -3.09
C TYR A 4 -0.13 17.06 -2.70
N LYS A 5 1.14 17.39 -2.39
CA LYS A 5 2.16 16.40 -2.00
C LYS A 5 1.87 15.77 -0.64
N LYS A 6 1.26 16.53 0.29
CA LYS A 6 0.80 15.99 1.58
C LYS A 6 -0.32 14.98 1.38
N PHE A 7 -1.33 15.32 0.57
CA PHE A 7 -2.43 14.41 0.24
C PHE A 7 -1.94 13.14 -0.46
N GLU A 8 -1.06 13.27 -1.44
CA GLU A 8 -0.48 12.13 -2.19
C GLU A 8 0.23 11.16 -1.24
N ALA A 9 1.06 11.67 -0.32
CA ALA A 9 1.73 10.85 0.68
C ALA A 9 0.76 10.18 1.65
N SER A 10 -0.26 10.90 2.13
CA SER A 10 -1.29 10.32 3.02
C SER A 10 -2.12 9.24 2.32
N PHE A 11 -2.45 9.43 1.04
CA PHE A 11 -3.15 8.44 0.22
C PHE A 11 -2.30 7.17 0.02
N ASP A 12 -1.00 7.33 -0.25
CA ASP A 12 -0.09 6.19 -0.36
C ASP A 12 0.02 5.42 0.95
N VAL A 13 0.11 6.11 2.09
CA VAL A 13 0.10 5.46 3.41
C VAL A 13 -1.20 4.69 3.64
N PHE A 14 -2.35 5.25 3.24
CA PHE A 14 -3.64 4.58 3.35
C PHE A 14 -3.70 3.30 2.49
N ILE A 15 -3.26 3.37 1.22
CA ILE A 15 -3.23 2.20 0.33
C ILE A 15 -2.29 1.13 0.87
N LEU A 16 -1.16 1.53 1.47
CA LEU A 16 -0.19 0.59 2.04
C LEU A 16 -0.78 -0.14 3.26
N LEU A 17 -1.44 0.59 4.16
CA LEU A 17 -2.19 0.01 5.28
C LEU A 17 -3.29 -0.94 4.79
N PHE A 18 -4.07 -0.51 3.79
CA PHE A 18 -5.12 -1.33 3.21
C PHE A 18 -4.57 -2.62 2.59
N GLY A 19 -3.49 -2.54 1.82
CA GLY A 19 -2.84 -3.71 1.22
C GLY A 19 -2.32 -4.69 2.27
N VAL A 20 -1.73 -4.20 3.36
CA VAL A 20 -1.29 -5.04 4.50
C VAL A 20 -2.49 -5.75 5.16
N ILE A 21 -3.60 -5.04 5.40
CA ILE A 21 -4.81 -5.64 5.98
C ILE A 21 -5.36 -6.75 5.08
N VAL A 22 -5.39 -6.53 3.75
CA VAL A 22 -5.82 -7.54 2.78
C VAL A 22 -4.94 -8.79 2.83
N ILE A 23 -3.61 -8.61 2.87
CA ILE A 23 -2.67 -9.73 2.99
C ILE A 23 -2.89 -10.50 4.29
N ILE A 24 -2.97 -9.80 5.43
CA ILE A 24 -3.18 -10.45 6.74
C ILE A 24 -4.51 -11.20 6.76
N SER A 25 -5.59 -10.59 6.26
CA SER A 25 -6.91 -11.22 6.21
C SER A 25 -6.91 -12.47 5.31
N SER A 26 -6.13 -12.44 4.23
CA SER A 26 -5.94 -13.60 3.37
C SER A 26 -5.11 -14.70 4.04
N LEU A 27 -4.09 -14.37 4.83
CA LEU A 27 -3.27 -15.36 5.54
C LEU A 27 -4.05 -16.04 6.67
N LEU A 28 -4.97 -15.32 7.29
CA LEU A 28 -5.84 -15.83 8.35
C LEU A 28 -7.03 -16.64 7.80
N ASN A 29 -7.13 -16.87 6.47
CA ASN A 29 -8.27 -17.53 5.83
C ASN A 29 -9.63 -16.93 6.25
N VAL A 30 -9.69 -15.62 6.48
CA VAL A 30 -10.94 -14.91 6.78
C VAL A 30 -11.87 -14.90 5.55
N PHE A 31 -11.30 -15.10 4.36
CA PHE A 31 -12.01 -15.23 3.09
C PHE A 31 -11.89 -16.66 2.55
N ASP A 32 -12.83 -17.06 1.69
CA ASP A 32 -12.81 -18.35 0.98
C ASP A 32 -11.41 -18.70 0.47
N THR A 33 -10.90 -19.86 0.92
CA THR A 33 -9.54 -20.37 0.68
C THR A 33 -9.15 -20.38 -0.80
N ASP A 34 -10.13 -20.62 -1.69
CA ASP A 34 -9.94 -20.65 -3.14
C ASP A 34 -9.48 -19.30 -3.71
N ARG A 35 -9.88 -18.19 -3.09
CA ARG A 35 -9.54 -16.84 -3.55
C ARG A 35 -8.51 -16.12 -2.67
N ALA A 36 -8.17 -16.69 -1.52
CA ALA A 36 -7.18 -16.13 -0.60
C ALA A 36 -5.88 -15.77 -1.34
N HIS A 37 -5.30 -16.71 -2.08
CA HIS A 37 -4.07 -16.48 -2.85
C HIS A 37 -4.17 -15.28 -3.81
N MET A 38 -5.31 -15.11 -4.48
CA MET A 38 -5.54 -13.98 -5.38
C MET A 38 -5.58 -12.65 -4.61
N TYR A 39 -6.25 -12.61 -3.46
CA TYR A 39 -6.32 -11.43 -2.61
C TYR A 39 -4.96 -11.07 -2.00
N ALA A 40 -4.16 -12.06 -1.58
CA ALA A 40 -2.79 -11.83 -1.13
C ALA A 40 -1.92 -11.20 -2.22
N ILE A 41 -2.01 -11.68 -3.47
CA ILE A 41 -1.27 -11.12 -4.61
C ILE A 41 -1.70 -9.67 -4.88
N ILE A 42 -3.01 -9.39 -4.90
CA ILE A 42 -3.53 -8.03 -5.10
C ILE A 42 -3.06 -7.10 -3.98
N GLY A 43 -3.17 -7.54 -2.72
CA GLY A 43 -2.70 -6.78 -1.56
C GLY A 43 -1.19 -6.49 -1.62
N ALA A 44 -0.40 -7.45 -2.11
CA ALA A 44 1.04 -7.27 -2.30
C ALA A 44 1.36 -6.23 -3.38
N ILE A 45 0.70 -6.29 -4.54
CA ILE A 45 0.90 -5.32 -5.63
C ILE A 45 0.55 -3.90 -5.17
N LEU A 46 -0.58 -3.73 -4.47
CA LEU A 46 -1.00 -2.44 -3.93
C LEU A 46 0.00 -1.90 -2.88
N SER A 47 0.45 -2.77 -1.98
CA SER A 47 1.44 -2.40 -0.94
C SER A 47 2.79 -2.01 -1.53
N ILE A 48 3.29 -2.77 -2.51
CA ILE A 48 4.58 -2.51 -3.15
C ILE A 48 4.50 -1.21 -3.98
N GLY A 49 3.44 -1.03 -4.77
CA GLY A 49 3.26 0.16 -5.61
C GLY A 49 3.18 1.45 -4.79
N SER A 50 2.35 1.44 -3.74
CA SER A 50 2.25 2.58 -2.81
C SER A 50 3.54 2.82 -2.04
N GLY A 51 4.22 1.78 -1.58
CA GLY A 51 5.50 1.89 -0.86
C GLY A 51 6.61 2.49 -1.73
N TYR A 52 6.70 2.09 -2.99
CA TYR A 52 7.65 2.66 -3.95
C TYR A 52 7.36 4.15 -4.21
N ARG A 53 6.09 4.52 -4.39
CA ARG A 53 5.69 5.92 -4.62
C ARG A 53 5.97 6.79 -3.38
N LEU A 54 5.66 6.29 -2.20
CA LEU A 54 5.96 6.95 -0.92
C LEU A 54 7.47 7.18 -0.74
N TYR A 55 8.29 6.18 -1.04
CA TYR A 55 9.76 6.30 -1.01
C TYR A 55 10.27 7.37 -1.97
N LYS A 56 9.71 7.42 -3.20
CA LYS A 56 10.07 8.44 -4.19
C LYS A 56 9.70 9.85 -3.72
N VAL A 57 8.52 10.05 -3.13
CA VAL A 57 8.08 11.34 -2.57
C VAL A 57 9.00 11.77 -1.43
N LYS A 58 9.37 10.86 -0.53
CA LYS A 58 10.30 11.14 0.58
C LYS A 58 11.69 11.52 0.06
N LYS A 59 12.26 10.73 -0.85
CA LYS A 59 13.58 11.00 -1.45
C LYS A 59 13.64 12.32 -2.23
N LEU A 60 12.56 12.68 -2.92
CA LEU A 60 12.45 13.98 -3.62
C LEU A 60 12.29 15.17 -2.66
N THR A 61 11.81 14.92 -1.45
CA THR A 61 11.69 15.95 -0.41
C THR A 61 13.01 16.16 0.33
N GLU A 62 13.82 15.10 0.52
CA GLU A 62 15.16 15.19 1.14
C GLU A 62 16.24 15.80 0.24
N LYS A 63 16.05 15.80 -1.08
CA LYS A 63 16.98 16.41 -2.05
C LYS A 63 16.76 17.91 -2.31
N LYS A 64 15.72 18.51 -1.71
CA LYS A 64 15.35 19.91 -1.90
C LYS A 64 15.72 20.76 -0.69
#